data_AF-A0A2G2Z3A5-F1
#
_entry.id   AF-A0A2G2Z3A5-F1
#
_cell.length_a   1.000
_cell.length_b   1.000
_cell.length_c   1.000
_cell.angle_alpha   90.00
_cell.angle_beta   90.00
_cell.angle_gamma   90.00
#
_symmetry.space_group_name_H-M   'P 1'
#
loop_
_entity.id
_entity.type
_entity.pdbx_description
1 polymer ?
#
loop_
_entity_poly.entity_id
_entity_poly.type
_entity_poly.pdbx_seq_one_letter_code
_entity_poly.pdbx_strand_id
1 'polypeptide(L)'
;MGSMGKGQIWINGEGIGHQWPGYIARGICGECSYAGIYSEKKCQANCEQPSQRWQGYHVPRSWLKPSGNLLVVFEEWGGDPAGVSLARRATARVCADILKVSQDLKIGIWQLLEYLTFCNQKLIYGAQLG
;
A
#
# COMPACT_ATOMS: atom_id res chain seq x y z
N MET A 1 7.78 -9.37 -11.23
CA MET A 1 7.30 -9.28 -12.63
C MET A 1 7.77 -8.02 -13.37
N GLY A 2 8.54 -7.11 -12.76
CA GLY A 2 8.99 -5.90 -13.48
C GLY A 2 9.95 -6.15 -14.65
N SER A 3 10.58 -7.33 -14.70
CA SER A 3 11.45 -7.81 -15.78
C SER A 3 10.73 -8.59 -16.88
N MET A 4 9.42 -8.80 -16.73
CA MET A 4 8.58 -9.58 -17.64
C MET A 4 7.82 -8.65 -18.59
N GLY A 5 7.18 -9.21 -19.62
CA GLY A 5 6.48 -8.43 -20.66
C GLY A 5 4.96 -8.51 -20.52
N LYS A 6 4.37 -9.59 -21.02
CA LYS A 6 2.93 -9.87 -21.02
C LYS A 6 2.71 -11.38 -20.95
N GLY A 7 1.65 -11.84 -20.30
CA GLY A 7 1.30 -13.26 -20.29
C GLY A 7 0.41 -13.65 -19.13
N GLN A 8 0.66 -14.79 -18.49
CA GLN A 8 -0.20 -15.35 -17.45
C GLN A 8 0.62 -16.04 -16.35
N ILE A 9 0.08 -16.11 -15.14
CA ILE A 9 0.77 -16.69 -13.97
C ILE A 9 -0.15 -17.68 -13.25
N TRP A 10 0.43 -18.81 -12.84
CA TRP A 10 -0.21 -19.80 -11.99
C TRP A 10 0.68 -20.17 -10.80
N ILE A 11 0.05 -20.47 -9.66
CA ILE A 11 0.70 -21.06 -8.50
C ILE A 11 -0.04 -22.31 -8.08
N ASN A 12 0.67 -23.44 -7.99
CA ASN A 12 0.11 -24.72 -7.56
C ASN A 12 -1.12 -25.18 -8.36
N GLY A 13 -1.22 -24.78 -9.64
CA GLY A 13 -2.37 -25.05 -10.51
C GLY A 13 -3.46 -23.97 -10.49
N GLU A 14 -3.42 -23.04 -9.53
CA GLU A 14 -4.36 -21.93 -9.42
C GLU A 14 -3.91 -20.75 -10.28
N GLY A 15 -4.82 -20.23 -11.12
CA GLY A 15 -4.56 -19.08 -11.99
C GLY A 15 -4.61 -17.77 -11.20
N ILE A 16 -3.49 -17.04 -11.15
CA ILE A 16 -3.45 -15.71 -10.54
C ILE A 16 -4.00 -14.65 -11.49
N GLY A 17 -3.81 -14.86 -12.80
CA GLY A 17 -4.39 -14.04 -13.86
C GLY A 17 -3.36 -13.55 -14.89
N HIS A 18 -3.81 -12.58 -15.69
CA HIS A 18 -3.02 -11.97 -16.76
C HIS A 18 -1.98 -11.01 -16.20
N GLN A 19 -0.75 -11.13 -16.69
CA GLN A 19 0.32 -10.17 -16.42
C GLN A 19 0.60 -9.25 -17.60
N TRP A 20 0.77 -7.95 -17.33
CA TRP A 20 1.13 -6.96 -18.34
C TRP A 20 1.99 -5.78 -17.81
N PRO A 21 3.14 -6.07 -17.18
CA PRO A 21 4.12 -5.06 -16.75
C PRO A 21 4.71 -4.26 -17.92
N GLY A 22 4.76 -4.79 -19.14
CA GLY A 22 5.22 -4.03 -20.32
C GLY A 22 4.34 -2.83 -20.69
N TYR A 23 3.10 -2.77 -20.18
CA TYR A 23 2.21 -1.64 -20.44
C TYR A 23 2.43 -0.53 -19.43
N ILE A 24 3.09 0.54 -19.86
CA ILE A 24 3.41 1.70 -19.02
C ILE A 24 2.18 2.61 -18.87
N ALA A 25 1.85 2.98 -17.63
CA ALA A 25 0.78 3.90 -17.32
C ALA A 25 1.11 5.31 -17.82
N ARG A 26 0.25 5.83 -18.70
CA ARG A 26 0.32 7.20 -19.22
C ARG A 26 -0.87 7.99 -18.68
N GLY A 27 -0.62 9.19 -18.19
CA GLY A 27 -1.62 10.05 -17.57
C GLY A 27 -1.01 11.36 -17.10
N ILE A 28 -1.83 12.19 -16.47
CA ILE A 28 -1.37 13.44 -15.84
C ILE A 28 -1.32 13.16 -14.34
N CYS A 29 -0.14 12.83 -13.85
CA CYS A 29 0.11 12.69 -12.42
C CYS A 29 0.70 13.99 -11.88
N GLY A 30 0.15 14.50 -10.80
CA GLY A 30 0.60 15.72 -10.14
C GLY A 30 0.12 15.77 -8.69
N GLU A 31 0.45 16.85 -8.00
CA GLU A 31 -0.09 17.06 -6.65
C GLU A 31 -1.60 17.18 -6.69
N CYS A 32 -2.27 16.44 -5.82
CA CYS A 32 -3.72 16.42 -5.71
C CYS A 32 -4.13 16.95 -4.34
N SER A 33 -5.12 17.84 -4.35
CA SER A 33 -5.83 18.28 -3.16
C SER A 33 -7.18 17.59 -3.05
N TYR A 34 -7.57 17.25 -1.82
CA TYR A 34 -8.90 16.71 -1.53
C TYR A 34 -10.02 17.73 -1.80
N ALA A 35 -9.72 19.04 -1.71
CA ALA A 35 -10.70 20.09 -1.90
C ALA A 35 -11.14 20.23 -3.38
N GLY A 36 -12.40 20.62 -3.59
CA GLY A 36 -13.00 20.84 -4.91
C GLY A 36 -13.60 19.59 -5.56
N ILE A 37 -14.27 19.77 -6.70
CA ILE A 37 -14.98 18.70 -7.43
C ILE A 37 -14.01 17.58 -7.82
N TYR A 38 -14.44 16.33 -7.66
CA TYR A 38 -13.68 15.15 -8.02
C TYR A 38 -13.87 14.78 -9.50
N SER A 39 -12.79 14.33 -10.14
CA SER A 39 -12.81 13.63 -11.43
C SER A 39 -11.84 12.46 -11.40
N GLU A 40 -12.04 11.47 -12.26
CA GLU A 40 -11.22 10.27 -12.36
C GLU A 40 -9.75 10.56 -12.73
N LYS A 41 -9.48 11.76 -13.25
CA LYS A 41 -8.13 12.22 -13.61
C LYS A 41 -7.51 13.14 -12.56
N LYS A 42 -8.26 13.54 -11.52
CA LYS A 42 -7.81 14.55 -10.54
C LYS A 42 -6.60 14.10 -9.74
N CYS A 43 -6.56 12.84 -9.36
CA CYS A 43 -5.57 12.30 -8.42
C CYS A 43 -4.95 11.00 -8.95
N GLN A 44 -4.48 11.04 -10.20
CA GLN A 44 -3.76 9.92 -10.79
C GLN A 44 -2.38 9.78 -10.13
N ALA A 45 -1.96 8.54 -9.92
CA ALA A 45 -0.67 8.20 -9.36
C ALA A 45 0.03 7.13 -10.22
N ASN A 46 1.34 6.97 -10.03
CA ASN A 46 2.17 5.97 -10.71
C ASN A 46 2.25 6.12 -12.24
N CYS A 47 2.24 7.36 -12.75
CA CYS A 47 2.58 7.62 -14.14
C CYS A 47 4.02 7.19 -14.45
N GLU A 48 4.26 6.79 -15.70
CA GLU A 48 5.56 6.31 -16.21
C GLU A 48 6.09 5.04 -15.54
N GLN A 49 5.24 4.40 -14.72
CA GLN A 49 5.49 3.10 -14.15
C GLN A 49 4.69 2.05 -14.93
N PRO A 50 5.11 0.76 -14.92
CA PRO A 50 4.22 -0.33 -15.30
C PRO A 50 2.85 -0.16 -14.65
N SER A 51 1.81 -0.18 -15.46
CA SER A 51 0.42 -0.01 -15.03
C SER A 51 0.05 -0.96 -13.89
N GLN A 52 0.73 -2.11 -13.80
CA GLN A 52 0.64 -3.06 -12.71
C GLN A 52 2.03 -3.38 -12.12
N ARG A 53 2.78 -2.37 -11.64
CA ARG A 53 4.10 -2.58 -10.99
C ARG A 53 4.03 -2.97 -9.51
N TRP A 54 3.23 -2.26 -8.72
CA TRP A 54 3.33 -2.23 -7.24
C TRP A 54 2.31 -3.10 -6.50
N GLN A 55 1.30 -3.56 -7.22
CA GLN A 55 0.38 -4.60 -6.77
C GLN A 55 0.69 -5.85 -7.58
N GLY A 56 1.93 -6.32 -7.44
CA GLY A 56 2.38 -7.58 -8.00
C GLY A 56 1.28 -8.62 -7.78
N TYR A 57 0.90 -9.27 -8.88
CA TYR A 57 -0.12 -10.30 -8.97
C TYR A 57 -0.37 -10.96 -7.62
N HIS A 58 -1.51 -10.63 -7.03
CA HIS A 58 -1.76 -10.97 -5.64
C HIS A 58 -1.78 -12.49 -5.52
N VAL A 59 -0.89 -13.02 -4.69
CA VAL A 59 -0.84 -14.44 -4.34
C VAL A 59 -1.49 -14.60 -2.97
N PRO A 60 -2.71 -15.14 -2.87
CA PRO A 60 -3.32 -15.49 -1.59
C PRO A 60 -2.42 -16.45 -0.83
N ARG A 61 -2.17 -16.16 0.46
CA ARG A 61 -1.37 -17.06 1.31
C ARG A 61 -1.97 -18.45 1.43
N SER A 62 -3.29 -18.59 1.29
CA SER A 62 -4.01 -19.87 1.32
C SER A 62 -3.63 -20.81 0.17
N TRP A 63 -3.10 -20.29 -0.94
CA TRP A 63 -2.67 -21.10 -2.08
C TRP A 63 -1.24 -21.63 -1.91
N LEU A 64 -0.49 -21.14 -0.92
CA LEU A 64 0.89 -21.52 -0.68
C LEU A 64 0.98 -22.66 0.34
N LYS A 65 1.83 -23.63 0.02
CA LYS A 65 2.29 -24.69 0.92
C LYS A 65 3.56 -24.22 1.66
N PRO A 66 3.90 -24.81 2.82
CA PRO A 66 5.14 -24.48 3.53
C PRO A 66 6.41 -24.67 2.67
N SER A 67 6.41 -25.66 1.78
CA SER A 67 7.47 -25.92 0.82
C SER A 67 6.91 -26.57 -0.45
N GLY A 68 7.72 -26.64 -1.52
CA GLY A 68 7.34 -27.31 -2.77
C GLY A 68 6.24 -26.59 -3.56
N ASN A 69 6.21 -25.25 -3.52
CA ASN A 69 5.30 -24.48 -4.36
C ASN A 69 5.79 -24.45 -5.81
N LEU A 70 4.89 -24.68 -6.75
CA LEU A 70 5.15 -24.59 -8.18
C LEU A 70 4.64 -23.25 -8.70
N LEU A 71 5.54 -22.43 -9.24
CA LEU A 71 5.22 -21.20 -9.95
C LEU A 71 5.38 -21.45 -11.45
N VAL A 72 4.33 -21.22 -12.22
CA VAL A 72 4.36 -21.28 -13.69
C VAL A 72 4.07 -19.90 -14.23
N VAL A 73 4.92 -19.43 -15.14
CA VAL A 73 4.77 -18.14 -15.81
C VAL A 73 4.78 -18.39 -17.30
N PHE A 74 3.71 -17.98 -17.98
CA PHE A 74 3.65 -17.89 -19.43
C PHE A 74 4.03 -16.47 -19.84
N GLU A 75 4.97 -16.34 -20.77
CA GLU A 75 5.48 -15.07 -21.28
C GLU A 75 5.26 -15.01 -22.79
N GLU A 76 4.53 -13.97 -23.23
CA GLU A 76 4.08 -13.75 -24.61
C GLU A 76 4.99 -12.76 -25.34
N TRP A 77 5.51 -11.73 -24.66
CA TRP A 77 6.24 -10.62 -25.30
C TRP A 77 7.75 -10.67 -25.09
N GLY A 78 8.20 -11.64 -24.29
CA GLY A 78 9.60 -11.77 -23.90
C GLY A 78 9.89 -10.99 -22.63
N GLY A 79 10.71 -11.60 -21.77
CA GLY A 79 11.06 -11.09 -20.46
C GLY A 79 12.14 -11.94 -19.82
N ASP A 80 12.81 -11.39 -18.82
CA ASP A 80 13.84 -12.10 -18.06
C ASP A 80 13.24 -12.71 -16.79
N PRO A 81 13.14 -14.06 -16.70
CA PRO A 81 12.61 -14.73 -15.52
C PRO A 81 13.52 -14.57 -14.29
N ALA A 82 14.81 -14.26 -14.45
CA ALA A 82 15.72 -14.06 -13.32
C ALA A 82 15.33 -12.85 -12.47
N GLY A 83 14.63 -11.87 -13.04
CA GLY A 83 14.10 -10.71 -12.30
C GLY A 83 12.76 -10.95 -11.59
N VAL A 84 12.20 -12.16 -11.64
CA VAL A 84 10.95 -12.49 -10.95
C VAL A 84 11.23 -12.83 -9.48
N SER A 85 10.64 -12.05 -8.57
CA SER A 85 10.76 -12.25 -7.12
C SER A 85 9.42 -12.13 -6.40
N LEU A 86 9.32 -12.80 -5.25
CA LEU A 86 8.19 -12.66 -4.32
C LEU A 86 8.46 -11.49 -3.37
N ALA A 87 7.44 -10.67 -3.14
CA ALA A 87 7.50 -9.53 -2.23
C ALA A 87 6.45 -9.67 -1.12
N ARG A 88 6.81 -9.20 0.08
CA ARG A 88 5.87 -9.09 1.21
C ARG A 88 5.33 -7.67 1.26
N ARG A 89 4.02 -7.51 1.14
CA ARG A 89 3.36 -6.23 1.42
C ARG A 89 3.22 -6.05 2.93
N ALA A 90 3.72 -4.94 3.46
CA ALA A 90 3.50 -4.47 4.81
C ALA A 90 3.06 -2.99 4.75
N THR A 91 2.01 -2.63 5.46
CA THR A 91 1.56 -1.24 5.58
C THR A 91 2.03 -0.68 6.92
N ALA A 92 2.70 0.47 6.88
CA ALA A 92 3.02 1.21 8.10
C ALA A 92 1.73 1.79 8.70
N ARG A 93 1.69 1.90 10.03
CA ARG A 93 0.57 2.55 10.74
C ARG A 93 0.76 4.06 10.66
N VAL A 94 -0.32 4.79 10.37
CA VAL A 94 -0.36 6.25 10.52
C VAL A 94 -1.00 6.55 11.87
N CYS A 95 -0.32 7.38 12.66
CA CYS A 95 -0.79 7.84 13.96
C CYS A 95 -0.95 9.36 13.91
N ALA A 96 -1.97 9.88 14.58
CA ALA A 96 -2.18 11.30 14.76
C ALA A 96 -2.43 11.59 16.24
N ASP A 97 -1.79 12.63 16.74
CA ASP A 97 -2.01 13.13 18.09
C ASP A 97 -3.08 14.21 18.08
N ILE A 98 -4.09 14.05 18.93
CA ILE A 98 -5.06 15.10 19.24
C ILE A 98 -4.66 15.67 20.59
N LEU A 99 -4.19 16.91 20.58
CA LEU A 99 -4.01 17.71 21.78
C LEU A 99 -5.37 18.30 22.17
N LYS A 100 -5.91 17.87 23.31
CA LYS A 100 -7.02 18.59 23.93
C LYS A 100 -6.43 19.73 24.76
N VAL A 101 -6.55 20.96 24.28
CA VAL A 101 -6.35 22.14 25.12
C VAL A 101 -7.67 22.38 25.87
N SER A 102 -7.74 21.99 27.15
CA SER A 102 -8.83 22.43 28.01
C SER A 102 -8.67 23.92 28.27
N GLN A 103 -9.65 24.73 27.88
CA GLN A 103 -9.66 26.18 28.12
C GLN A 103 -10.37 26.59 29.42
N ASP A 104 -10.76 25.65 30.30
CA ASP A 104 -11.44 25.99 31.54
C ASP A 104 -10.68 25.63 32.83
N LEU A 105 -10.61 26.67 33.67
CA LEU A 105 -10.21 26.81 35.07
C LEU A 105 -8.72 26.75 35.43
N LYS A 106 -8.15 27.95 35.61
CA LYS A 106 -7.04 28.21 36.54
C LYS A 106 -7.44 27.77 37.96
N ILE A 107 -7.01 26.59 38.39
CA ILE A 107 -6.79 26.27 39.81
C ILE A 107 -5.51 25.45 39.92
N GLY A 108 -4.44 26.04 40.49
CA GLY A 108 -3.36 25.33 41.17
C GLY A 108 -2.36 24.49 40.34
N ILE A 109 -1.29 25.14 39.85
CA ILE A 109 0.12 24.68 39.69
C ILE A 109 0.47 23.38 38.91
N TRP A 110 -0.44 22.54 38.43
CA TRP A 110 -0.04 21.44 37.52
C TRP A 110 -0.94 21.35 36.29
N GLN A 111 -0.39 21.71 35.13
CA GLN A 111 -1.09 21.59 33.85
C GLN A 111 -0.88 20.17 33.30
N LEU A 112 -1.89 19.30 33.50
CA LEU A 112 -1.95 17.99 32.85
C LEU A 112 -2.21 18.21 31.35
N LEU A 113 -1.24 17.86 30.50
CA LEU A 113 -1.46 17.73 29.07
C LEU A 113 -1.91 16.29 28.79
N GLU A 114 -3.22 16.10 28.59
CA GLU A 114 -3.76 14.86 28.05
C GLU A 114 -3.62 14.88 26.52
N TYR A 115 -2.84 13.94 25.97
CA TYR A 115 -2.78 13.70 24.53
C TYR A 115 -3.47 12.39 24.18
N LEU A 116 -4.29 12.42 23.14
CA LEU A 116 -4.94 11.25 22.57
C LEU A 116 -4.25 10.88 21.27
N THR A 117 -3.48 9.80 21.27
CA THR A 117 -2.89 9.26 20.05
C THR A 117 -3.87 8.28 19.40
N PHE A 118 -4.33 8.60 18.21
CA PHE A 118 -5.15 7.72 17.38
C PHE A 118 -4.26 7.01 16.35
N CYS A 119 -4.13 5.70 16.48
CA CYS A 119 -3.49 4.85 15.46
C CYS A 119 -4.52 3.84 14.95
N ASN A 120 -4.83 3.85 13.65
CA ASN A 120 -5.77 2.91 13.02
C ASN A 120 -7.08 2.70 13.83
N GLN A 121 -7.76 3.79 14.18
CA GLN A 121 -9.02 3.80 14.95
C GLN A 121 -8.94 3.18 16.36
N LYS A 122 -7.74 2.84 16.85
CA LYS A 122 -7.51 2.39 18.22
C LYS A 122 -6.97 3.57 19.04
N LEU A 123 -7.66 3.85 20.15
CA LEU A 123 -7.25 4.86 21.11
C LEU A 123 -6.09 4.31 21.96
N ILE A 124 -4.99 5.06 22.05
CA ILE A 124 -3.91 4.80 23.00
C ILE A 124 -3.84 6.00 23.94
N TYR A 125 -4.14 5.78 25.22
CA TYR A 125 -3.98 6.80 26.26
C TYR A 125 -2.54 6.76 26.77
N GLY A 126 -1.86 7.90 26.70
CA GLY A 126 -0.59 8.14 27.39
C GLY A 126 -0.74 9.34 28.32
N ALA A 127 -0.34 9.20 29.57
CA ALA A 127 -0.18 10.33 30.49
C ALA A 127 1.32 10.52 30.73
N GLN A 128 1.84 11.73 30.53
CA GLN A 128 3.22 12.07 30.83
C GLN A 128 3.23 13.05 32.00
N LEU A 129 3.79 12.63 33.12
CA LEU A 129 4.08 13.50 34.26
C LEU A 129 5.29 14.36 33.89
N GLY A 130 5.12 15.68 33.91
CA GLY A 130 6.20 16.66 33.83
C GLY A 130 6.90 16.85 35.17
#